data_AF-A0A2S0VLB0-F1
#
_entry.id   AF-A0A2S0VLB0-F1
#
_cell.length_a   1.000
_cell.length_b   1.000
_cell.length_c   1.000
_cell.angle_alpha   90.00
_cell.angle_beta   90.00
_cell.angle_gamma   90.00
#
_symmetry.space_group_name_H-M   'P 1'
#
loop_
_entity.id
_entity.type
_entity.pdbx_description
1 polymer ?
#
loop_
_entity_poly.entity_id
_entity_poly.type
_entity_poly.pdbx_seq_one_letter_code
_entity_poly.pdbx_strand_id
1 'polypeptide(L)'
;MQRKLDILLDEYEESHLHPTNRMIHNLAVPLIYMSIIGLLAEIQWSIPELHFASLFSIKVITPVWFALVLGLIWYVRHSLAIFALMLCASLPPIICHLLYSMQFQLYLIQIWGAVFVLAWIAQFYGHKLEGKKPAFLRDIFFLLVGPAWVCKKILLKLGLTY
;
A
#
# COMPACT_ATOMS: atom_id res chain seq x y z
N MET A 1 2.10 2.17 29.32
CA MET A 1 1.62 0.96 28.63
C MET A 1 1.94 1.13 27.16
N GLN A 2 2.64 0.17 26.54
CA GLN A 2 3.00 0.26 25.12
C GLN A 2 1.73 0.17 24.25
N ARG A 3 1.62 0.97 23.19
CA ARG A 3 0.44 0.93 22.31
C ARG A 3 0.48 -0.34 21.48
N LYS A 4 -0.70 -0.88 21.13
CA LYS A 4 -0.82 -2.09 20.29
C LYS A 4 -0.05 -1.97 18.97
N LEU A 5 -0.07 -0.79 18.35
CA LEU A 5 0.69 -0.53 17.11
C LEU A 5 2.20 -0.67 17.33
N ASP A 6 2.74 -0.14 18.44
CA ASP A 6 4.17 -0.20 18.70
C ASP A 6 4.64 -1.65 18.85
N ILE A 7 3.84 -2.51 19.50
CA ILE A 7 4.12 -3.96 19.60
C ILE A 7 4.20 -4.61 18.21
N LEU A 8 3.22 -4.34 17.34
CA LEU A 8 3.21 -4.89 15.97
C LEU A 8 4.41 -4.41 15.13
N LEU A 9 4.77 -3.13 15.28
CA LEU A 9 5.90 -2.54 14.56
C LEU A 9 7.23 -3.11 15.05
N ASP A 10 7.36 -3.37 16.35
CA ASP A 10 8.55 -3.98 16.93
C ASP A 10 8.68 -5.45 16.50
N GLU A 11 7.59 -6.22 16.50
CA GLU A 11 7.59 -7.60 15.97
C GLU A 11 7.97 -7.63 14.48
N TYR A 12 7.46 -6.67 13.70
CA TYR A 12 7.84 -6.56 12.28
C TYR A 12 9.33 -6.21 12.13
N GLU A 13 9.86 -5.30 12.94
CA GLU A 13 11.26 -4.86 12.94
C GLU A 13 12.24 -6.02 13.19
N GLU A 14 11.89 -6.99 14.04
CA GLU A 14 12.73 -8.16 14.35
C GLU A 14 13.11 -8.97 13.10
N SER A 15 12.30 -8.93 12.05
CA SER A 15 12.56 -9.64 10.79
C SER A 15 13.28 -8.80 9.73
N HIS A 16 13.79 -7.62 10.10
CA HIS A 16 14.39 -6.65 9.17
C HIS A 16 15.65 -5.99 9.75
N LEU A 17 16.58 -6.78 10.28
CA LEU A 17 17.82 -6.28 10.89
C LEU A 17 18.91 -6.03 9.85
N HIS A 18 18.94 -6.80 8.74
CA HIS A 18 19.97 -6.64 7.71
C HIS A 18 19.81 -5.29 6.98
N PRO A 19 20.86 -4.44 6.89
CA PRO A 19 20.76 -3.09 6.30
C PRO A 19 20.19 -3.08 4.88
N THR A 20 20.67 -3.99 4.01
CA THR A 20 20.16 -4.13 2.64
C THR A 20 18.70 -4.56 2.60
N ASN A 21 18.29 -5.50 3.46
CA ASN A 21 16.89 -5.94 3.53
C ASN A 21 15.97 -4.78 3.93
N ARG A 22 16.38 -4.00 4.94
CA ARG A 22 15.67 -2.80 5.38
C ARG A 22 15.59 -1.74 4.28
N MET A 23 16.67 -1.50 3.53
CA MET A 23 16.68 -0.57 2.40
C MET A 23 15.71 -1.02 1.30
N ILE A 24 15.76 -2.30 0.93
CA ILE A 24 14.85 -2.91 -0.04
C ILE A 24 13.40 -2.70 0.41
N HIS A 25 13.07 -3.03 1.66
CA HIS A 25 11.71 -2.89 2.18
C HIS A 25 11.22 -1.44 2.19
N ASN A 26 12.08 -0.47 2.52
CA ASN A 26 11.72 0.95 2.48
C ASN A 26 11.24 1.40 1.08
N LEU A 27 11.71 0.75 0.01
CA LEU A 27 11.31 1.04 -1.36
C LEU A 27 10.19 0.11 -1.86
N ALA A 28 10.34 -1.20 -1.63
CA ALA A 28 9.42 -2.22 -2.14
C ALA A 28 8.03 -2.12 -1.49
N VAL A 29 7.94 -1.86 -0.18
CA VAL A 29 6.66 -1.81 0.53
C VAL A 29 5.73 -0.71 -0.02
N PRO A 30 6.17 0.57 -0.19
CA PRO A 30 5.35 1.58 -0.84
C PRO A 30 4.94 1.23 -2.27
N LEU A 31 5.84 0.62 -3.06
CA LEU A 31 5.56 0.23 -4.44
C LEU A 31 4.55 -0.93 -4.52
N ILE A 32 4.67 -1.93 -3.64
CA ILE A 32 3.70 -3.03 -3.52
C ILE A 32 2.34 -2.47 -3.10
N TYR A 33 2.31 -1.58 -2.10
CA TYR A 33 1.06 -0.94 -1.68
C TYR A 33 0.39 -0.19 -2.83
N MET A 34 1.10 0.73 -3.49
CA MET A 34 0.53 1.52 -4.59
C MET A 34 0.10 0.65 -5.77
N SER A 35 0.88 -0.37 -6.12
CA SER A 35 0.53 -1.29 -7.22
C SER A 35 -0.69 -2.15 -6.90
N ILE A 36 -0.89 -2.58 -5.65
CA ILE A 36 -2.13 -3.26 -5.24
C ILE A 36 -3.33 -2.33 -5.42
N ILE A 37 -3.24 -1.08 -4.93
CA ILE A 37 -4.33 -0.10 -5.11
C ILE A 37 -4.59 0.17 -6.60
N GLY A 38 -3.54 0.35 -7.40
CA GLY A 38 -3.67 0.55 -8.84
C GLY A 38 -4.32 -0.64 -9.55
N LEU A 39 -3.87 -1.87 -9.28
CA LEU A 39 -4.46 -3.08 -9.86
C LEU A 39 -5.93 -3.26 -9.46
N LEU A 40 -6.27 -3.04 -8.19
CA LEU A 40 -7.65 -3.12 -7.70
C LEU A 40 -8.55 -2.04 -8.32
N ALA A 41 -8.00 -0.86 -8.60
CA ALA A 41 -8.75 0.22 -9.24
C ALA A 41 -9.15 -0.15 -10.67
N GLU A 42 -8.30 -0.90 -11.39
CA GLU A 42 -8.59 -1.33 -12.75
C GLU A 42 -9.52 -2.54 -12.87
N ILE A 43 -9.89 -3.19 -11.75
CA ILE A 43 -10.89 -4.27 -11.77
C ILE A 43 -12.27 -3.66 -12.03
N GLN A 44 -12.80 -3.94 -13.22
CA GLN A 44 -14.14 -3.53 -13.60
C GLN A 44 -15.17 -4.46 -12.97
N TRP A 45 -16.11 -3.88 -12.23
CA TRP A 45 -17.31 -4.59 -11.78
C TRP A 45 -18.46 -4.27 -12.72
N SER A 46 -19.35 -5.22 -12.98
CA SER A 46 -20.52 -5.04 -13.86
C SER A 46 -21.62 -4.15 -13.25
N ILE A 47 -21.26 -3.22 -12.36
CA ILE A 47 -22.19 -2.28 -11.73
C ILE A 47 -22.35 -1.07 -12.66
N PRO A 48 -23.58 -0.58 -12.89
CA PRO A 48 -23.82 0.56 -13.77
C PRO A 48 -22.98 1.78 -13.36
N GLU A 49 -22.37 2.45 -14.34
CA GLU A 49 -21.66 3.70 -14.11
C GLU A 49 -22.61 4.75 -13.53
N LEU A 50 -22.18 5.46 -12.49
CA LEU A 50 -22.87 6.63 -11.97
C LEU A 50 -22.46 7.82 -12.84
N HIS A 51 -23.32 8.21 -13.77
CA HIS A 51 -23.11 9.40 -14.59
C HIS A 51 -23.49 10.65 -13.77
N PHE A 52 -22.50 11.43 -13.34
CA PHE A 52 -22.72 12.70 -12.64
C PHE A 52 -22.44 13.85 -13.63
N ALA A 53 -23.50 14.37 -14.24
CA ALA A 53 -23.47 15.28 -15.39
C ALA A 53 -22.82 14.66 -16.66
N SER A 54 -23.23 15.12 -17.84
CA SER A 54 -22.80 14.59 -19.15
C SER A 54 -21.30 14.74 -19.47
N LEU A 55 -20.53 15.35 -18.57
CA LEU A 55 -19.10 15.66 -18.76
C LEU A 55 -18.17 14.73 -17.97
N PHE A 56 -18.68 14.00 -16.96
CA PHE A 56 -17.85 13.14 -16.11
C PHE A 56 -18.55 11.80 -15.83
N SER A 57 -18.06 10.73 -16.47
CA SER A 57 -18.39 9.36 -16.04
C SER A 57 -17.31 8.95 -15.05
N ILE A 58 -17.60 9.07 -13.75
CA ILE A 58 -16.68 8.62 -12.72
C ILE A 58 -16.92 7.11 -12.54
N LYS A 59 -15.87 6.31 -12.67
CA LYS A 59 -15.90 4.89 -12.30
C LYS A 59 -15.86 4.76 -10.79
N VAL A 60 -16.97 5.11 -10.14
CA VAL A 60 -17.03 5.29 -8.68
C VAL A 60 -16.97 3.95 -7.93
N ILE A 61 -17.28 2.83 -8.56
CA ILE A 61 -17.50 1.56 -7.84
C ILE A 61 -16.58 0.46 -8.38
N THR A 62 -15.32 0.47 -7.92
CA THR A 62 -14.35 -0.62 -8.12
C THR A 62 -13.94 -1.22 -6.76
N PRO A 63 -13.42 -2.47 -6.71
CA PRO A 63 -13.00 -3.13 -5.47
C PRO A 63 -11.98 -2.34 -4.63
N VAL A 64 -11.25 -1.42 -5.26
CA VAL A 64 -10.27 -0.56 -4.59
C VAL A 64 -10.86 0.23 -3.44
N TRP A 65 -12.11 0.70 -3.55
CA TRP A 65 -12.73 1.53 -2.50
C TRP A 65 -12.98 0.74 -1.23
N PHE A 66 -13.39 -0.53 -1.35
CA PHE A 66 -13.54 -1.43 -0.20
C PHE A 66 -12.20 -1.68 0.48
N ALA A 67 -11.16 -2.00 -0.29
CA ALA A 67 -9.82 -2.22 0.24
C ALA A 67 -9.25 -0.97 0.92
N LEU A 68 -9.42 0.21 0.30
CA LEU A 68 -8.97 1.49 0.85
C LEU A 68 -9.72 1.84 2.13
N VAL A 69 -11.05 1.75 2.15
CA VAL A 69 -11.84 2.06 3.36
C VAL A 69 -11.43 1.15 4.51
N LEU A 70 -11.33 -0.17 4.29
CA LEU A 70 -10.92 -1.11 5.33
C LEU A 70 -9.50 -0.83 5.84
N GLY A 71 -8.54 -0.61 4.94
CA GLY A 71 -7.16 -0.28 5.31
C GLY A 71 -7.05 1.05 6.05
N LEU A 72 -7.70 2.10 5.56
CA LEU A 72 -7.70 3.42 6.17
C LEU A 72 -8.39 3.46 7.53
N ILE A 73 -9.47 2.69 7.72
CA ILE A 73 -10.08 2.48 9.05
C ILE A 73 -9.06 1.84 10.00
N TRP A 74 -8.29 0.87 9.54
CA TRP A 74 -7.24 0.28 10.37
C TRP A 74 -6.19 1.33 10.75
N TYR A 75 -5.71 2.14 9.79
CA TYR A 75 -4.69 3.16 10.08
C TYR A 75 -5.20 4.25 11.02
N VAL A 76 -6.39 4.82 10.79
CA VAL A 76 -6.92 5.92 11.62
C VAL A 76 -7.17 5.48 13.06
N ARG A 77 -7.53 4.21 13.26
CA ARG A 77 -7.70 3.63 14.60
C ARG A 77 -6.39 3.50 15.39
N HIS A 78 -5.24 3.48 14.72
CA HIS A 78 -3.94 3.32 15.37
C HIS A 78 -3.10 4.60 15.41
N SER A 79 -3.16 5.44 14.37
CA SER A 79 -2.42 6.71 14.29
C SER A 79 -2.97 7.61 13.19
N LEU A 80 -3.34 8.85 13.55
CA LEU A 80 -3.82 9.85 12.58
C LEU A 80 -2.70 10.28 11.60
N ALA A 81 -1.45 10.33 12.06
CA ALA A 81 -0.30 10.68 11.23
C ALA A 81 -0.01 9.60 10.17
N ILE A 82 -0.05 8.32 10.56
CA ILE A 82 0.08 7.21 9.61
C ILE A 82 -1.12 7.19 8.66
N PHE A 83 -2.34 7.39 9.15
CA PHE A 83 -3.52 7.52 8.28
C PHE A 83 -3.33 8.61 7.22
N ALA A 84 -2.86 9.80 7.59
CA ALA A 84 -2.63 10.89 6.65
C ALA A 84 -1.59 10.51 5.58
N LEU A 85 -0.48 9.88 5.97
CA LEU A 85 0.53 9.42 5.02
C LEU A 85 0.00 8.31 4.09
N MET A 86 -0.78 7.37 4.61
CA MET A 86 -1.36 6.29 3.83
C MET A 86 -2.45 6.81 2.88
N LEU A 87 -3.23 7.81 3.30
CA LEU A 87 -4.17 8.52 2.43
C LEU A 87 -3.43 9.20 1.27
N CYS A 88 -2.36 9.94 1.57
CA CYS A 88 -1.52 10.57 0.55
C CYS A 88 -0.89 9.52 -0.40
N ALA A 89 -0.40 8.40 0.13
CA ALA A 89 0.18 7.32 -0.66
C ALA A 89 -0.84 6.60 -1.56
N SER A 90 -2.13 6.68 -1.24
CA SER A 90 -3.23 6.13 -2.06
C SER A 90 -3.58 7.01 -3.26
N LEU A 91 -3.25 8.30 -3.21
CA LEU A 91 -3.69 9.26 -4.23
C LEU A 91 -3.09 8.97 -5.63
N PRO A 92 -1.79 8.67 -5.80
CA PRO A 92 -1.23 8.47 -7.14
C PRO A 92 -1.94 7.40 -7.98
N PRO A 93 -2.14 6.15 -7.51
CA PRO A 93 -2.86 5.15 -8.31
C PRO A 93 -4.32 5.52 -8.57
N ILE A 94 -4.99 6.19 -7.63
CA ILE A 94 -6.38 6.65 -7.79
C ILE A 94 -6.48 7.78 -8.82
N ILE A 95 -5.56 8.75 -8.78
CA ILE A 95 -5.50 9.83 -9.76
C ILE A 95 -5.23 9.26 -11.15
N CYS A 96 -4.29 8.31 -11.28
CA CYS A 96 -4.07 7.62 -12.56
C CYS A 96 -5.35 6.94 -13.06
N HIS A 97 -6.06 6.21 -12.21
CA HIS A 97 -7.32 5.55 -12.57
C HIS A 97 -8.40 6.53 -13.05
N LEU A 98 -8.53 7.69 -12.38
CA LEU A 98 -9.56 8.68 -12.68
C LEU A 98 -9.25 9.53 -13.93
N LEU A 99 -7.98 9.78 -14.23
CA LEU A 99 -7.58 10.67 -15.33
C LEU A 99 -7.49 9.94 -16.69
N TYR A 100 -7.18 8.65 -16.70
CA TYR A 100 -6.94 7.93 -17.95
C TYR A 100 -8.19 7.22 -18.47
N SER A 101 -8.43 7.33 -19.77
CA SER A 101 -9.58 6.72 -20.44
C SER A 101 -9.47 5.19 -20.49
N MET A 102 -10.59 4.51 -20.80
CA MET A 102 -10.66 3.06 -21.04
C MET A 102 -9.51 2.50 -21.88
N GLN A 103 -9.10 3.22 -22.93
CA GLN A 103 -8.03 2.78 -23.84
C GLN A 103 -6.65 2.73 -23.15
N PHE A 104 -6.44 3.53 -22.11
CA PHE A 104 -5.20 3.57 -21.34
C PHE A 104 -5.17 2.62 -20.14
N GLN A 105 -6.31 2.03 -19.77
CA GLN A 105 -6.40 1.12 -18.61
C GLN A 105 -5.58 -0.16 -18.79
N LEU A 106 -5.49 -0.68 -20.02
CA LEU A 106 -4.64 -1.85 -20.29
C LEU A 106 -3.16 -1.58 -20.01
N TYR A 107 -2.68 -0.37 -20.33
CA TYR A 107 -1.31 0.04 -20.01
C TYR A 107 -1.12 0.21 -18.51
N LEU A 108 -2.11 0.77 -17.79
CA LEU A 108 -2.04 0.89 -16.33
C LEU A 108 -1.96 -0.47 -15.64
N ILE A 109 -2.75 -1.47 -16.07
CA ILE A 109 -2.67 -2.84 -15.53
C ILE A 109 -1.26 -3.41 -15.75
N GLN A 110 -0.69 -3.22 -16.93
CA GLN A 110 0.67 -3.71 -17.24
C GLN A 110 1.74 -3.01 -16.38
N ILE A 111 1.64 -1.69 -16.23
CA ILE A 111 2.58 -0.89 -15.41
C ILE A 111 2.49 -1.32 -13.94
N TRP A 112 1.28 -1.34 -13.37
CA TRP A 112 1.10 -1.73 -11.97
C TRP A 112 1.48 -3.19 -11.73
N GLY A 113 1.15 -4.09 -12.68
CA GLY A 113 1.56 -5.48 -12.64
C GLY A 113 3.08 -5.65 -12.64
N ALA A 114 3.80 -4.90 -13.50
CA ALA A 114 5.25 -4.91 -13.52
C ALA A 114 5.85 -4.39 -12.21
N VAL A 115 5.34 -3.26 -11.69
CA VAL A 115 5.77 -2.71 -10.39
C VAL A 115 5.54 -3.72 -9.27
N PHE A 116 4.36 -4.35 -9.23
CA PHE A 116 4.01 -5.35 -8.24
C PHE A 116 5.00 -6.52 -8.26
N VAL A 117 5.22 -7.12 -9.44
CA VAL A 117 6.13 -8.27 -9.60
C VAL A 117 7.57 -7.92 -9.24
N LEU A 118 8.10 -6.81 -9.76
CA LEU A 118 9.48 -6.39 -9.51
C LEU A 118 9.72 -6.05 -8.04
N ALA A 119 8.77 -5.36 -7.40
CA ALA A 119 8.89 -5.01 -5.99
C ALA A 119 8.82 -6.25 -5.08
N TRP A 120 7.98 -7.23 -5.42
CA TRP A 120 7.93 -8.52 -4.71
C TRP A 120 9.21 -9.33 -4.87
N ILE A 121 9.77 -9.39 -6.09
CA ILE A 121 11.07 -10.04 -6.33
C ILE A 121 12.15 -9.41 -5.46
N ALA A 122 12.22 -8.07 -5.44
CA ALA A 122 13.16 -7.35 -4.59
C ALA A 122 12.93 -7.67 -3.10
N GLN A 123 11.67 -7.65 -2.65
CA GLN A 123 11.32 -7.93 -1.25
C GLN A 123 11.71 -9.35 -0.83
N PHE A 124 11.46 -10.36 -1.66
CA PHE A 124 11.90 -11.73 -1.40
C PHE A 124 13.42 -11.89 -1.41
N TYR A 125 14.12 -11.17 -2.29
CA TYR A 125 15.58 -11.12 -2.25
C TYR A 125 16.08 -10.51 -0.93
N GLY A 126 15.46 -9.44 -0.43
CA GLY A 126 15.75 -8.88 0.89
C GLY A 126 15.60 -9.92 2.01
N HIS A 127 14.50 -10.67 2.02
CA HIS A 127 14.29 -11.74 2.99
C HIS A 127 15.27 -12.91 2.86
N LYS A 128 15.73 -13.21 1.64
CA LYS A 128 16.79 -14.20 1.44
C LYS A 128 18.09 -13.77 2.11
N LEU A 129 18.45 -12.49 2.05
CA LEU A 129 19.63 -11.93 2.75
C LEU A 129 19.46 -11.95 4.27
N GLU A 130 18.24 -11.69 4.76
CA GLU A 130 17.92 -11.72 6.19
C GLU A 130 17.94 -13.14 6.77
N GLY A 131 17.63 -14.16 5.97
CA GLY A 131 17.45 -15.54 6.42
C GLY A 131 16.13 -15.79 7.17
N LYS A 132 15.25 -14.78 7.24
CA LYS A 132 13.93 -14.86 7.86
C LYS A 132 12.83 -14.81 6.81
N LYS A 133 11.79 -15.63 6.98
CA LYS A 133 10.61 -15.63 6.10
C LYS A 133 9.80 -14.34 6.29
N PRO A 134 9.11 -13.86 5.24
CA PRO A 134 8.22 -12.71 5.38
C PRO A 134 7.12 -12.92 6.43
N ALA A 135 6.88 -11.90 7.26
CA ALA A 135 5.92 -11.97 8.36
C ALA A 135 4.47 -12.23 7.87
N PHE A 136 4.11 -11.75 6.68
CA PHE A 136 2.76 -11.94 6.14
C PHE A 136 2.43 -13.39 5.78
N LEU A 137 3.44 -14.27 5.65
CA LEU A 137 3.22 -15.70 5.47
C LEU A 137 2.68 -16.36 6.75
N ARG A 138 2.94 -15.77 7.92
CA ARG A 138 2.38 -16.23 9.19
C ARG A 138 1.00 -15.62 9.40
N ASP A 139 0.88 -14.32 9.13
CA ASP A 139 -0.38 -13.59 9.27
C ASP A 139 -0.46 -12.48 8.23
N ILE A 140 -1.46 -12.58 7.34
CA ILE A 140 -1.71 -11.63 6.25
C ILE A 140 -1.88 -10.18 6.74
N PHE A 141 -2.27 -9.96 8.01
CA PHE A 141 -2.37 -8.63 8.60
C PHE A 141 -1.03 -7.87 8.60
N PHE A 142 0.11 -8.56 8.55
CA PHE A 142 1.41 -7.89 8.41
C PHE A 142 1.59 -7.13 7.09
N LEU A 143 0.72 -7.35 6.09
CA LEU A 143 0.66 -6.50 4.90
C LEU A 143 0.21 -5.07 5.22
N LEU A 144 -0.56 -4.85 6.30
CA LEU A 144 -0.92 -3.51 6.78
C LEU A 144 0.16 -2.89 7.67
N VAL A 145 0.87 -3.73 8.43
CA VAL A 145 1.95 -3.33 9.34
C VAL A 145 3.19 -2.85 8.59
N GLY A 146 3.56 -3.50 7.48
CA GLY A 146 4.70 -3.09 6.65
C GLY A 146 4.64 -1.63 6.19
N PRO A 147 3.55 -1.16 5.57
CA PRO A 147 3.39 0.26 5.21
C PRO A 147 3.45 1.19 6.42
N ALA A 148 2.80 0.84 7.54
CA ALA A 148 2.87 1.62 8.78
C ALA A 148 4.31 1.74 9.30
N TRP A 149 5.11 0.69 9.16
CA TRP A 149 6.52 0.69 9.53
C TRP A 149 7.37 1.64 8.68
N VAL A 150 7.09 1.76 7.38
CA VAL A 150 7.74 2.76 6.53
C VAL A 150 7.29 4.17 6.95
N CYS A 151 6.00 4.39 7.20
CA CYS A 151 5.46 5.66 7.69
C CYS A 151 6.10 6.09 9.02
N LYS A 152 6.24 5.17 9.98
CA LYS A 152 6.94 5.42 11.26
C LYS A 152 8.31 6.04 11.02
N LYS A 153 9.11 5.49 10.10
CA LYS A 153 10.45 6.02 9.82
C LYS A 153 10.42 7.39 9.15
N ILE A 154 9.46 7.63 8.25
CA ILE A 154 9.28 8.94 7.63
C ILE A 154 8.95 9.98 8.72
N LEU A 155 7.99 9.68 9.59
CA LEU A 155 7.58 10.59 10.67
C LEU A 155 8.72 10.86 11.65
N LEU A 156 9.44 9.82 12.09
CA LEU A 156 10.59 9.98 12.98
C LEU A 156 11.73 10.79 12.33
N LYS A 157 11.99 10.63 11.03
CA LYS A 157 12.96 11.46 10.30
C LYS A 157 12.54 12.93 10.21
N LEU A 158 11.24 13.20 10.22
CA LEU A 158 10.67 14.56 10.24
C LEU A 158 10.53 15.13 11.66
N GLY A 159 10.91 14.38 12.70
CA GLY A 159 10.76 14.80 14.10
C GLY A 159 9.30 14.77 14.58
N LEU A 160 8.40 14.07 13.87
CA LEU A 160 6.99 13.95 14.21
C LEU A 160 6.71 12.65 14.97
N THR A 161 5.75 12.71 15.89
CA THR A 161 5.18 11.53 16.54
C THR A 161 4.05 10.94 15.68
N TYR A 162 3.71 9.69 15.96
CA TYR A 162 2.63 8.95 15.31
C TYR A 162 1.84 8.21 16.37
#